data_AF-A0A2V5IHY2-F1
#
_entry.id   AF-A0A2V5IHY2-F1
#
_cell.length_a   1.000
_cell.length_b   1.000
_cell.length_c   1.000
_cell.angle_alpha   90.00
_cell.angle_beta   90.00
_cell.angle_gamma   90.00
#
_symmetry.space_group_name_H-M   'P 1'
#
loop_
_entity.id
_entity.type
_entity.pdbx_description
1 polymer ?
#
loop_
_entity_poly.entity_id
_entity_poly.type
_entity_poly.pdbx_seq_one_letter_code
_entity_poly.pdbx_strand_id
1 'polypeptide(L)'
;MRANATLMNIQQVIFIPLLGTICIALFYLSIRGPPPPVAEDVFLPQQSLVAKFHLDNSTFADLSHEGDAAWEALLPANKGVVLASNLTSGLHFWATVAMFHQLECLVMIRKTMQNLGSSSPEPGDRSFHASTEADSVLDAVGYCFDYLRQSLLCSADSTLNPVAELTVGDGHVLITDGNALWQQCRDTSMIYDWAIRSGQPSRSPLVHLQNQDP
;
A
#
# COMPACT_ATOMS: atom_id res chain seq x y z
N MET A 1 -28.30 -67.10 -12.67
CA MET A 1 -27.31 -66.43 -11.80
C MET A 1 -26.20 -65.83 -12.65
N ARG A 2 -26.32 -64.58 -13.15
CA ARG A 2 -25.22 -63.87 -13.86
C ARG A 2 -25.39 -62.34 -14.01
N ALA A 3 -26.41 -61.72 -13.39
CA ALA A 3 -26.70 -60.29 -13.55
C ALA A 3 -26.01 -59.36 -12.52
N ASN A 4 -25.54 -59.89 -11.38
CA ASN A 4 -24.99 -59.05 -10.30
C ASN A 4 -23.51 -58.67 -10.46
N ALA A 5 -22.75 -59.38 -11.29
CA ALA A 5 -21.31 -59.13 -11.44
C ALA A 5 -21.00 -57.92 -12.34
N THR A 6 -21.87 -57.59 -13.30
CA THR A 6 -21.68 -56.46 -14.23
C THR A 6 -22.04 -55.12 -13.62
N LEU A 7 -23.08 -55.05 -12.79
CA LEU A 7 -23.48 -53.83 -12.07
C LEU A 7 -22.43 -53.36 -11.05
N MET A 8 -21.81 -54.31 -10.34
CA MET A 8 -20.76 -54.02 -9.37
C MET A 8 -19.49 -53.46 -10.04
N ASN A 9 -19.22 -53.89 -11.27
CA ASN A 9 -18.11 -53.41 -12.09
C ASN A 9 -18.33 -51.97 -12.59
N ILE A 10 -19.56 -51.61 -12.96
CA ILE A 10 -19.89 -50.25 -13.42
C ILE A 10 -19.80 -49.24 -12.26
N GLN A 11 -20.27 -49.61 -11.06
CA GLN A 11 -20.12 -48.75 -9.88
C GLN A 11 -18.65 -48.49 -9.55
N GLN A 12 -17.79 -49.51 -9.61
CA GLN A 12 -16.35 -49.34 -9.34
C GLN A 12 -15.64 -48.51 -10.42
N VAL A 13 -15.98 -48.68 -11.69
CA VAL A 13 -15.36 -47.95 -12.81
C VAL A 13 -15.71 -46.45 -12.81
N ILE A 14 -16.85 -46.05 -12.24
CA ILE A 14 -17.29 -44.65 -12.22
C ILE A 14 -17.00 -43.98 -10.87
N PHE A 15 -17.30 -44.62 -9.74
CA PHE A 15 -17.16 -43.97 -8.43
C PHE A 15 -15.72 -43.81 -7.98
N ILE A 16 -14.83 -44.76 -8.30
CA ILE A 16 -13.42 -44.69 -7.89
C ILE A 16 -12.70 -43.50 -8.54
N PRO A 17 -12.77 -43.26 -9.87
CA PRO A 17 -12.13 -42.09 -10.46
C PRO A 17 -12.79 -40.78 -10.02
N LEU A 18 -14.11 -40.77 -9.80
CA LEU A 18 -14.82 -39.57 -9.32
C LEU A 18 -14.42 -39.19 -7.88
N LEU A 19 -14.27 -40.19 -6.99
CA LEU A 19 -13.71 -39.94 -5.66
C LEU A 19 -12.25 -39.46 -5.75
N GLY A 20 -11.47 -40.06 -6.66
CA GLY A 20 -10.09 -39.67 -6.90
C GLY A 20 -9.96 -38.21 -7.33
N THR A 21 -10.77 -37.75 -8.29
CA THR A 21 -10.75 -36.35 -8.74
C THR A 21 -11.22 -35.39 -7.66
N ILE A 22 -12.24 -35.76 -6.88
CA ILE A 22 -12.70 -34.96 -5.73
C ILE A 22 -11.60 -34.86 -4.67
N CYS A 23 -10.94 -35.97 -4.31
CA CYS A 23 -9.85 -35.95 -3.34
C CYS A 23 -8.67 -35.11 -3.83
N ILE A 24 -8.30 -35.21 -5.12
CA ILE A 24 -7.26 -34.37 -5.72
C ILE A 24 -7.66 -32.89 -5.69
N ALA A 25 -8.91 -32.56 -6.02
CA ALA A 25 -9.42 -31.20 -5.98
C ALA A 25 -9.43 -30.65 -4.55
N LEU A 26 -9.88 -31.43 -3.56
CA LEU A 26 -9.90 -31.04 -2.16
C LEU A 26 -8.49 -30.92 -1.57
N PHE A 27 -7.57 -31.80 -1.94
CA PHE A 27 -6.16 -31.71 -1.55
C PHE A 27 -5.50 -30.47 -2.17
N TYR A 28 -5.80 -30.20 -3.45
CA TYR A 28 -5.34 -28.99 -4.13
C TYR A 28 -5.88 -27.72 -3.47
N LEU A 29 -7.18 -27.68 -3.14
CA LEU A 29 -7.82 -26.57 -2.42
C LEU A 29 -7.34 -26.45 -0.96
N SER A 30 -6.99 -27.57 -0.31
CA SER A 30 -6.41 -27.56 1.04
C SER A 30 -4.99 -26.99 1.06
N ILE A 31 -4.22 -27.18 -0.01
CA ILE A 31 -2.85 -26.67 -0.11
C ILE A 31 -2.85 -25.21 -0.60
N ARG A 32 -3.75 -24.87 -1.54
CA ARG A 32 -3.75 -23.54 -2.19
C ARG A 32 -4.82 -22.58 -1.69
N GLY A 33 -5.77 -23.05 -0.87
CA GLY A 33 -6.98 -22.30 -0.54
C GLY A 33 -7.96 -22.24 -1.72
N PRO A 34 -9.19 -21.72 -1.50
CA PRO A 34 -10.07 -21.36 -2.60
C PRO A 34 -9.37 -20.32 -3.51
N PRO A 35 -9.65 -20.32 -4.82
CA PRO A 35 -9.16 -19.25 -5.68
C PRO A 35 -9.60 -17.91 -5.10
N PRO A 36 -8.70 -16.91 -5.07
CA PRO A 36 -9.03 -15.58 -4.58
C PRO A 36 -10.22 -15.04 -5.38
N PRO A 37 -11.15 -14.29 -4.75
CA PRO A 37 -12.21 -13.64 -5.49
C PRO A 37 -11.59 -12.76 -6.57
N VAL A 38 -11.96 -13.01 -7.82
CA VAL A 38 -11.60 -12.14 -8.94
C VAL A 38 -12.41 -10.86 -8.74
N ALA A 39 -11.74 -9.70 -8.75
CA ALA A 39 -12.44 -8.42 -8.71
C ALA A 39 -13.42 -8.37 -9.90
N GLU A 40 -14.72 -8.21 -9.64
CA GLU A 40 -15.75 -8.14 -10.69
C GLU A 40 -15.53 -6.92 -11.61
N ASP A 41 -14.90 -5.87 -11.07
CA ASP A 41 -14.45 -4.72 -11.85
C ASP A 41 -13.09 -4.99 -12.47
N VAL A 42 -13.10 -5.47 -13.72
CA VAL A 42 -11.90 -5.68 -14.55
C VAL A 42 -11.23 -4.35 -14.94
N PHE A 43 -11.93 -3.23 -14.73
CA PHE A 43 -11.42 -1.89 -14.89
C PHE A 43 -11.02 -1.32 -13.53
N LEU A 44 -10.01 -0.45 -13.51
CA LEU A 44 -9.76 0.33 -12.31
C LEU A 44 -11.04 1.03 -11.86
N PRO A 45 -11.35 1.04 -10.56
CA PRO A 45 -12.55 1.66 -10.07
C PRO A 45 -12.56 3.14 -10.50
N GLN A 46 -13.67 3.58 -11.08
CA GLN A 46 -13.85 4.99 -11.37
C GLN A 46 -13.89 5.75 -10.04
N GLN A 47 -12.87 6.58 -9.80
CA GLN A 47 -12.78 7.33 -8.57
C GLN A 47 -13.73 8.52 -8.60
N SER A 48 -14.69 8.57 -7.67
CA SER A 48 -15.53 9.75 -7.46
C SER A 48 -14.78 10.77 -6.62
N LEU A 49 -14.73 12.03 -7.05
CA LEU A 49 -14.14 13.10 -6.26
C LEU A 49 -15.07 13.46 -5.09
N VAL A 50 -14.61 13.19 -3.87
CA VAL A 50 -15.32 13.57 -2.63
C VAL A 50 -14.46 14.56 -1.87
N ALA A 51 -14.96 15.78 -1.68
CA ALA A 51 -14.28 16.76 -0.85
C ALA A 51 -14.30 16.29 0.61
N LYS A 52 -13.13 16.04 1.19
CA LYS A 52 -12.98 15.61 2.58
C LYS A 52 -12.09 16.60 3.30
N PHE A 53 -12.62 17.21 4.36
CA PHE A 53 -11.83 18.00 5.29
C PHE A 53 -11.18 17.05 6.30
N HIS A 54 -9.85 17.03 6.32
CA HIS A 54 -9.05 16.34 7.31
C HIS A 54 -8.63 17.34 8.37
N LEU A 55 -9.54 17.67 9.29
CA LEU A 55 -9.25 18.53 10.45
C LEU A 55 -9.28 17.68 11.72
N ASP A 56 -8.40 17.99 12.66
CA ASP A 56 -8.35 17.50 14.05
C ASP A 56 -8.26 15.98 14.27
N ASN A 57 -7.32 15.30 13.60
CA ASN A 57 -6.95 13.94 14.00
C ASN A 57 -5.46 13.84 14.38
N SER A 58 -5.16 14.11 15.65
CA SER A 58 -3.81 13.99 16.19
C SER A 58 -3.27 12.55 16.20
N THR A 59 -4.13 11.53 16.10
CA THR A 59 -3.74 10.11 16.09
C THR A 59 -2.66 9.82 15.04
N PHE A 60 -2.75 10.44 13.87
CA PHE A 60 -1.80 10.24 12.79
C PHE A 60 -0.62 11.22 12.81
N ALA A 61 -0.74 12.32 13.56
CA ALA A 61 0.31 13.30 13.75
C ALA A 61 1.27 12.91 14.89
N ASP A 62 0.91 11.91 15.70
CA ASP A 62 1.74 11.41 16.79
C ASP A 62 2.71 10.30 16.31
N LEU A 63 4.00 10.46 16.61
CA LEU A 63 5.03 9.45 16.36
C LEU A 63 5.16 8.44 17.50
N SER A 64 4.44 8.58 18.60
CA SER A 64 4.39 7.57 19.66
C SER A 64 3.83 6.22 19.17
N HIS A 65 4.00 5.16 19.96
CA HIS A 65 3.51 3.82 19.59
C HIS A 65 1.98 3.70 19.70
N GLU A 66 1.33 4.65 20.36
CA GLU A 66 -0.11 4.72 20.57
C GLU A 66 -0.88 4.78 19.23
N GLY A 67 -0.28 5.40 18.21
CA GLY A 67 -0.85 5.49 16.86
C GLY A 67 -0.64 4.24 15.99
N ASP A 68 0.18 3.26 16.39
CA ASP A 68 0.62 2.17 15.51
C ASP A 68 -0.55 1.36 14.94
N ALA A 69 -1.54 1.03 15.76
CA ALA A 69 -2.73 0.30 15.32
C ALA A 69 -3.55 1.07 14.29
N ALA A 70 -3.67 2.40 14.44
CA ALA A 70 -4.39 3.24 13.49
C ALA A 70 -3.67 3.33 12.14
N TRP A 71 -2.33 3.40 12.18
CA TRP A 71 -1.47 3.38 10.99
C TRP A 71 -1.54 2.02 10.26
N GLU A 72 -1.52 0.91 11.00
CA GLU A 72 -1.66 -0.43 10.41
C GLU A 72 -3.04 -0.67 9.79
N ALA A 73 -4.09 -0.09 10.38
CA ALA A 73 -5.46 -0.17 9.87
C ALA A 73 -5.70 0.62 8.56
N LEU A 74 -4.73 1.42 8.10
CA LEU A 74 -4.79 2.06 6.77
C LEU A 74 -4.71 1.06 5.63
N LEU A 75 -4.12 -0.11 5.88
CA LEU A 75 -3.96 -1.18 4.90
C LEU A 75 -5.06 -2.21 5.08
N PRO A 76 -5.69 -2.70 4.00
CA PRO A 76 -6.60 -3.84 4.08
C PRO A 76 -5.81 -5.11 4.44
N ALA A 77 -6.51 -6.15 4.87
CA ALA A 77 -5.88 -7.42 5.30
C ALA A 77 -4.98 -8.05 4.21
N ASN A 78 -5.32 -7.87 2.94
CA ASN A 78 -4.53 -8.33 1.79
C ASN A 78 -3.46 -7.32 1.32
N LYS A 79 -3.18 -6.26 2.10
CA LYS A 79 -2.18 -5.22 1.79
C LYS A 79 -2.41 -4.48 0.46
N GLY A 80 -3.63 -4.55 -0.09
CA GLY A 80 -3.96 -3.92 -1.36
C GLY A 80 -3.54 -4.72 -2.59
N VAL A 81 -3.21 -6.01 -2.41
CA VAL A 81 -2.87 -6.92 -3.50
C VAL A 81 -4.14 -7.36 -4.24
N VAL A 82 -4.12 -7.20 -5.56
CA VAL A 82 -5.21 -7.55 -6.47
C VAL A 82 -4.72 -8.46 -7.58
N LEU A 83 -5.62 -9.29 -8.12
CA LEU A 83 -5.37 -10.04 -9.35
C LEU A 83 -5.86 -9.19 -10.54
N ALA A 84 -4.91 -8.63 -11.30
CA ALA A 84 -5.20 -7.82 -12.47
C ALA A 84 -5.20 -8.67 -13.74
N SER A 85 -6.00 -8.27 -14.72
CA SER A 85 -6.16 -8.99 -15.99
C SER A 85 -5.90 -8.06 -17.16
N ASN A 86 -4.99 -8.46 -18.06
CA ASN A 86 -4.83 -7.78 -19.33
C ASN A 86 -5.91 -8.28 -20.30
N LEU A 87 -6.87 -7.42 -20.62
CA LEU A 87 -8.00 -7.75 -21.49
C LEU A 87 -7.59 -8.17 -22.92
N THR A 88 -6.45 -7.68 -23.41
CA THR A 88 -5.97 -7.97 -24.76
C THR A 88 -5.26 -9.31 -24.84
N SER A 89 -4.45 -9.66 -23.83
CA SER A 89 -3.66 -10.89 -23.84
C SER A 89 -4.28 -12.04 -23.04
N GLY A 90 -5.29 -11.77 -22.20
CA GLY A 90 -5.83 -12.73 -21.23
C GLY A 90 -4.86 -13.06 -20.09
N LEU A 91 -3.75 -12.34 -19.97
CA LEU A 91 -2.75 -12.57 -18.93
C LEU A 91 -3.26 -12.02 -17.59
N HIS A 92 -3.27 -12.89 -16.58
CA HIS A 92 -3.50 -12.50 -15.19
C HIS A 92 -2.17 -12.32 -14.46
N PHE A 93 -2.06 -11.27 -13.66
CA PHE A 93 -0.87 -11.03 -12.84
C PHE A 93 -1.26 -10.40 -11.49
N TRP A 94 -0.46 -10.70 -10.47
CA TRP A 94 -0.59 -10.10 -9.16
C TRP A 94 0.02 -8.71 -9.15
N ALA A 95 -0.69 -7.75 -8.58
CA ALA A 95 -0.21 -6.38 -8.41
C ALA A 95 -0.70 -5.78 -7.11
N THR A 96 0.06 -4.85 -6.57
CA THR A 96 -0.35 -4.01 -5.44
C THR A 96 -0.83 -2.67 -6.00
N VAL A 97 -1.97 -2.17 -5.51
CA VAL A 97 -2.43 -0.82 -5.85
C VAL A 97 -1.50 0.22 -5.23
N ALA A 98 -1.07 1.21 -6.02
CA ALA A 98 -0.04 2.18 -5.67
C ALA A 98 -0.34 2.94 -4.36
N MET A 99 -1.58 3.37 -4.14
CA MET A 99 -1.98 4.01 -2.87
C MET A 99 -1.62 3.17 -1.64
N PHE A 100 -1.93 1.86 -1.67
CA PHE A 100 -1.63 0.98 -0.54
C PHE A 100 -0.12 0.73 -0.39
N HIS A 101 0.59 0.58 -1.51
CA HIS A 101 2.05 0.47 -1.47
C HIS A 101 2.70 1.74 -0.89
N GLN A 102 2.26 2.93 -1.30
CA GLN A 102 2.73 4.21 -0.77
C GLN A 102 2.46 4.33 0.73
N LEU A 103 1.27 3.92 1.19
CA LEU A 103 0.91 3.91 2.62
C LEU A 103 1.77 2.92 3.42
N GLU A 104 2.01 1.71 2.91
CA GLU A 104 2.85 0.71 3.58
C GLU A 104 4.31 1.17 3.70
N CYS A 105 4.86 1.77 2.63
CA CYS A 105 6.16 2.44 2.68
C CYS A 105 6.18 3.55 3.74
N LEU A 106 5.15 4.39 3.79
CA LEU A 106 5.06 5.47 4.78
C LEU A 106 5.01 4.92 6.22
N VAL A 107 4.28 3.83 6.48
CA VAL A 107 4.25 3.12 7.77
C VAL A 107 5.65 2.58 8.13
N MET A 108 6.37 1.99 7.17
CA MET A 108 7.72 1.47 7.40
C MET A 108 8.71 2.58 7.76
N ILE A 109 8.67 3.71 7.03
CA ILE A 109 9.53 4.87 7.31
C ILE A 109 9.15 5.45 8.68
N ARG A 110 7.86 5.56 9.01
CA ARG A 110 7.39 6.00 10.34
C ARG A 110 8.00 5.13 11.44
N LYS A 111 7.89 3.81 11.35
CA LYS A 111 8.48 2.86 12.31
C LYS A 111 10.00 3.03 12.45
N THR A 112 10.68 3.32 11.35
CA THR A 112 12.12 3.63 11.39
C THR A 112 12.40 4.91 12.17
N MET A 113 11.61 5.96 11.97
CA MET A 113 11.73 7.22 12.71
C MET A 113 11.42 7.06 14.20
N GLN A 114 10.44 6.24 14.56
CA GLN A 114 10.15 5.89 15.96
C GLN A 114 11.37 5.28 16.64
N ASN A 115 12.00 4.31 15.99
CA ASN A 115 13.19 3.63 16.50
C ASN A 115 14.38 4.59 16.68
N LEU A 116 14.55 5.55 15.77
CA LEU A 116 15.59 6.58 15.88
C LEU A 116 15.32 7.58 17.02
N GLY A 117 14.05 7.89 17.29
CA GLY A 117 13.64 8.79 18.35
C GLY A 117 13.76 8.23 19.77
N SER A 118 13.76 6.90 19.92
CA SER A 118 13.99 6.21 21.19
C SER A 118 15.43 6.29 21.71
N SER A 119 16.38 6.80 20.91
CA SER A 119 17.70 7.24 21.38
C SER A 119 17.59 8.68 21.89
N SER A 120 17.77 8.87 23.20
CA SER A 120 17.66 10.14 23.94
C SER A 120 17.83 11.40 23.06
N PRO A 121 16.81 12.27 22.96
CA PRO A 121 16.99 13.53 22.26
C PRO A 121 17.96 14.38 23.07
N GLU A 122 19.18 14.58 22.54
CA GLU A 122 19.97 15.74 22.91
C GLU A 122 19.10 16.99 22.69
N PRO A 123 19.17 18.02 23.55
CA PRO A 123 18.42 19.26 23.34
C PRO A 123 18.94 19.94 22.06
N GLY A 124 18.30 19.62 20.94
CA GLY A 124 18.67 20.07 19.60
C GLY A 124 17.75 21.16 19.09
N ASP A 125 18.35 22.09 18.36
CA ASP A 125 17.74 23.29 17.81
C ASP A 125 16.45 22.99 17.04
N ARG A 126 15.39 23.77 17.32
CA ARG A 126 14.04 23.56 16.78
C ARG A 126 14.00 23.98 15.29
N SER A 127 13.66 23.05 14.39
CA SER A 127 13.35 23.30 12.98
C SER A 127 12.69 22.04 12.40
N PHE A 128 11.70 22.02 11.51
CA PHE A 128 11.02 22.98 10.65
C PHE A 128 9.51 22.71 10.83
N HIS A 129 8.67 23.74 10.99
CA HIS A 129 7.22 23.63 11.29
C HIS A 129 6.80 23.08 12.66
N ALA A 130 7.69 23.01 13.64
CA ALA A 130 7.29 22.83 15.03
C ALA A 130 6.28 23.94 15.40
N SER A 131 5.02 23.57 15.65
CA SER A 131 4.09 24.48 16.34
C SER A 131 4.74 24.93 17.64
N THR A 132 4.31 26.03 18.23
CA THR A 132 4.77 26.43 19.57
C THR A 132 4.46 25.38 20.66
N GLU A 133 3.76 24.29 20.29
CA GLU A 133 3.39 23.14 21.12
C GLU A 133 4.16 21.85 20.79
N ALA A 134 5.01 21.83 19.77
CA ALA A 134 5.84 20.65 19.47
C ALA A 134 7.08 20.66 20.38
N ASP A 135 7.14 19.71 21.31
CA ASP A 135 8.19 19.63 22.33
C ASP A 135 9.54 19.17 21.75
N SER A 136 9.54 18.50 20.58
CA SER A 136 10.72 18.02 19.88
C SER A 136 10.63 18.11 18.34
N VAL A 137 11.79 18.00 17.66
CA VAL A 137 11.86 17.86 16.19
C VAL A 137 11.07 16.63 15.71
N LEU A 138 11.01 15.57 16.53
CA LEU A 138 10.27 14.36 16.20
C LEU A 138 8.76 14.62 16.19
N ASP A 139 8.24 15.43 17.12
CA ASP A 139 6.83 15.81 17.12
C ASP A 139 6.46 16.61 15.87
N ALA A 140 7.35 17.50 15.42
CA ALA A 140 7.19 18.22 14.16
C ALA A 140 7.14 17.28 12.94
N VAL A 141 7.97 16.22 12.93
CA VAL A 141 8.00 15.21 11.87
C VAL A 141 6.69 14.41 11.81
N GLY A 142 6.04 14.16 12.94
CA GLY A 142 4.75 13.46 12.98
C GLY A 142 3.66 14.13 12.14
N TYR A 143 3.57 15.47 12.19
CA TYR A 143 2.66 16.24 11.32
C TYR A 143 2.96 16.04 9.82
N CYS A 144 4.24 15.91 9.43
CA CYS A 144 4.62 15.63 8.05
C CYS A 144 4.12 14.24 7.61
N PHE A 145 4.21 13.24 8.48
CA PHE A 145 3.68 11.90 8.20
C PHE A 145 2.17 11.93 8.00
N ASP A 146 1.42 12.61 8.87
CA ASP A 146 -0.03 12.74 8.67
C ASP A 146 -0.37 13.47 7.37
N TYR A 147 0.34 14.57 7.06
CA TYR A 147 0.13 15.29 5.80
C TYR A 147 0.37 14.42 4.56
N LEU A 148 1.45 13.62 4.57
CA LEU A 148 1.73 12.67 3.49
C LEU A 148 0.62 11.61 3.40
N ARG A 149 0.22 11.01 4.52
CA ARG A 149 -0.89 10.05 4.58
C ARG A 149 -2.17 10.63 3.97
N GLN A 150 -2.53 11.87 4.31
CA GLN A 150 -3.68 12.56 3.74
C GLN A 150 -3.54 12.74 2.23
N SER A 151 -2.36 13.18 1.76
CA SER A 151 -2.07 13.38 0.34
C SER A 151 -2.20 12.08 -0.46
N LEU A 152 -1.69 10.96 0.07
CA LEU A 152 -1.78 9.64 -0.54
C LEU A 152 -3.23 9.16 -0.64
N LEU A 153 -4.00 9.29 0.45
CA LEU A 153 -5.42 8.93 0.46
C LEU A 153 -6.27 9.84 -0.43
N CYS A 154 -5.93 11.12 -0.52
CA CYS A 154 -6.64 12.08 -1.36
C CYS A 154 -6.34 11.87 -2.85
N SER A 155 -5.10 11.51 -3.20
CA SER A 155 -4.74 11.19 -4.58
C SER A 155 -5.26 9.83 -5.01
N ALA A 156 -5.47 8.91 -4.05
CA ALA A 156 -5.99 7.57 -4.26
C ALA A 156 -5.40 6.88 -5.49
N ASP A 157 -4.07 6.90 -5.62
CA ASP A 157 -3.38 6.42 -6.81
C ASP A 157 -3.71 4.95 -7.10
N SER A 158 -4.49 4.71 -8.15
CA SER A 158 -4.96 3.39 -8.55
C SER A 158 -4.01 2.66 -9.51
N THR A 159 -2.83 3.22 -9.77
CA THR A 159 -1.80 2.54 -10.57
C THR A 159 -1.49 1.16 -10.00
N LEU A 160 -1.26 0.19 -10.89
CA LEU A 160 -0.90 -1.18 -10.52
C LEU A 160 0.62 -1.36 -10.58
N ASN A 161 1.19 -1.76 -9.44
CA ASN A 161 2.59 -2.14 -9.33
C ASN A 161 2.68 -3.67 -9.32
N PRO A 162 3.20 -4.33 -10.37
CA PRO A 162 3.33 -5.77 -10.41
C PRO A 162 4.16 -6.29 -9.25
N VAL A 163 3.81 -7.50 -8.84
CA VAL A 163 4.66 -8.28 -7.96
C VAL A 163 5.75 -8.92 -8.81
N ALA A 164 7.01 -8.54 -8.56
CA ALA A 164 8.19 -9.15 -9.15
C ALA A 164 8.71 -10.27 -8.24
N GLU A 165 9.31 -11.29 -8.84
CA GLU A 165 10.00 -12.34 -8.10
C GLU A 165 11.49 -12.03 -8.06
N LEU A 166 12.04 -11.84 -6.86
CA LEU A 166 13.45 -11.63 -6.63
C LEU A 166 14.07 -12.92 -6.07
N THR A 167 15.14 -13.39 -6.70
CA THR A 167 15.95 -14.50 -6.19
C THR A 167 16.92 -13.98 -5.13
N VAL A 168 16.80 -14.49 -3.90
CA VAL A 168 17.68 -14.14 -2.78
C VAL A 168 18.30 -15.43 -2.24
N GLY A 169 19.57 -15.68 -2.58
CA GLY A 169 20.24 -16.96 -2.31
C GLY A 169 19.57 -18.10 -3.09
N ASP A 170 19.24 -19.19 -2.39
CA ASP A 170 18.49 -20.34 -2.95
C ASP A 170 16.96 -20.17 -2.85
N GLY A 171 16.48 -19.02 -2.37
CA GLY A 171 15.06 -18.72 -2.19
C GLY A 171 14.51 -17.71 -3.20
N HIS A 172 13.19 -17.71 -3.35
CA HIS A 172 12.44 -16.72 -4.11
C HIS A 172 11.57 -15.88 -3.18
N VAL A 173 11.62 -14.56 -3.34
CA VAL A 173 10.82 -13.60 -2.58
C VAL A 173 10.00 -12.78 -3.56
N LEU A 174 8.69 -12.69 -3.31
CA LEU A 174 7.82 -11.79 -4.04
C LEU A 174 7.96 -10.38 -3.48
N ILE A 175 8.30 -9.42 -4.33
CA ILE A 175 8.47 -8.01 -3.99
C ILE A 175 7.59 -7.14 -4.87
N THR A 176 7.18 -5.99 -4.35
CA THR A 176 6.73 -4.89 -5.19
C THR A 176 7.91 -3.93 -5.33
N ASP A 177 8.66 -4.04 -6.42
CA ASP A 177 9.95 -3.37 -6.63
C ASP A 177 9.83 -1.86 -6.94
N GLY A 178 8.60 -1.32 -6.92
CA GLY A 178 8.32 0.08 -7.22
C GLY A 178 8.11 0.37 -8.71
N ASN A 179 8.28 -0.63 -9.59
CA ASN A 179 7.99 -0.47 -11.01
C ASN A 179 6.47 -0.51 -11.23
N ALA A 180 5.87 0.64 -11.51
CA ALA A 180 4.49 0.72 -11.96
C ALA A 180 4.38 0.28 -13.43
N LEU A 181 3.33 -0.47 -13.79
CA LEU A 181 3.09 -0.78 -15.22
C LEU A 181 2.82 0.46 -16.05
N TRP A 182 2.10 1.41 -15.45
CA TRP A 182 1.73 2.67 -16.07
C TRP A 182 1.42 3.68 -14.97
N GLN A 183 1.76 4.95 -15.19
CA GLN A 183 1.46 6.05 -14.27
C GLN A 183 0.75 7.16 -15.03
N GLN A 184 -0.30 7.72 -14.42
CA GLN A 184 -0.96 8.91 -14.93
C GLN A 184 -0.42 10.13 -14.20
N CYS A 185 0.62 10.73 -14.76
CA CYS A 185 1.24 11.92 -14.19
C CYS A 185 0.48 13.18 -14.59
N ARG A 186 0.31 14.11 -13.64
CA ARG A 186 -0.09 15.49 -13.96
C ARG A 186 1.11 16.22 -14.54
N ASP A 187 0.86 17.19 -15.41
CA ASP A 187 1.90 18.10 -15.87
C ASP A 187 2.35 18.99 -14.72
N THR A 188 3.55 18.72 -14.20
CA THR A 188 4.13 19.47 -13.09
C THR A 188 4.68 20.82 -13.53
N SER A 189 5.01 20.99 -14.82
CA SER A 189 5.66 22.21 -15.33
C SER A 189 4.83 23.45 -15.02
N MET A 190 3.49 23.36 -15.13
CA MET A 190 2.58 24.46 -14.82
C MET A 190 2.71 24.96 -13.37
N ILE A 191 2.93 24.04 -12.42
CA ILE A 191 3.10 24.38 -11.00
C ILE A 191 4.47 25.00 -10.74
N TYR A 192 5.53 24.41 -11.32
CA TYR A 192 6.89 24.98 -11.25
C TYR A 192 6.92 26.40 -11.80
N ASP A 193 6.37 26.59 -13.00
CA ASP A 193 6.26 27.85 -13.68
C ASP A 193 5.49 28.90 -12.87
N TRP A 194 4.35 28.52 -12.30
CA TRP A 194 3.57 29.41 -11.44
C TRP A 194 4.32 29.79 -10.17
N ALA A 195 4.99 28.84 -9.51
CA ALA A 195 5.78 29.10 -8.32
C ALA A 195 6.95 30.06 -8.60
N ILE A 196 7.70 29.81 -9.69
CA ILE A 196 8.83 30.67 -10.11
C ILE A 196 8.35 32.10 -10.42
N ARG A 197 7.24 32.24 -11.17
CA ARG A 197 6.67 33.55 -11.50
C ARG A 197 6.12 34.31 -10.30
N SER A 198 5.71 33.61 -9.24
CA SER A 198 5.14 34.23 -8.04
C SER A 198 6.19 34.95 -7.19
N GLY A 199 7.49 34.74 -7.46
CA GLY A 199 8.60 35.36 -6.75
C GLY A 199 8.76 34.84 -5.32
N GLN A 200 9.82 35.28 -4.63
CA GLN A 200 9.99 35.00 -3.20
C GLN A 200 9.35 36.11 -2.37
N PRO A 201 8.61 35.77 -1.29
CA PRO A 201 8.03 36.78 -0.42
C PRO A 201 9.13 37.60 0.28
N SER A 202 8.97 38.92 0.35
CA SER A 202 9.97 39.84 0.93
C SER A 202 10.22 39.67 2.43
N ARG A 203 9.29 38.99 3.11
CA ARG A 203 9.49 38.40 4.44
C ARG A 203 9.06 36.96 4.34
N SER A 204 9.89 36.03 4.81
CA SER A 204 9.48 34.64 4.89
C SER A 204 8.22 34.53 5.77
N PRO A 205 7.10 33.99 5.26
CA PRO A 205 5.97 33.64 6.12
C PRO A 205 6.33 32.48 7.06
N LEU A 206 7.46 31.81 6.81
CA LEU A 206 8.05 30.78 7.64
C LEU A 206 9.13 31.42 8.53
N VAL A 207 8.86 31.54 9.83
CA VAL A 207 9.70 32.25 10.82
C VAL A 207 11.14 31.68 10.94
N HIS A 208 11.41 30.48 10.44
CA HIS A 208 12.68 29.76 10.72
C HIS A 208 13.64 29.54 9.55
N LEU A 209 13.46 30.19 8.39
CA LEU A 209 14.50 30.20 7.34
C LEU A 209 15.53 31.33 7.50
N GLN A 210 15.50 32.12 8.57
CA GLN A 210 16.34 33.31 8.73
C GLN A 210 17.76 33.05 9.28
N ASN A 211 18.15 31.81 9.57
CA ASN A 211 19.46 31.53 10.17
C ASN A 211 20.33 30.60 9.31
N GLN A 212 20.47 30.93 8.02
CA GLN A 212 21.57 30.39 7.20
C GLN A 212 22.23 31.51 6.40
N ASP A 213 23.06 32.29 7.08
CA ASP A 213 24.21 32.97 6.50
C ASP A 213 25.36 32.87 7.52
N PRO A 214 26.59 32.49 7.11
CA PRO A 214 27.80 33.05 7.72
C PRO A 214 28.08 34.48 7.24
#